data_AF-A0A841B709-F1
#
_entry.id   AF-A0A841B709-F1
#
_cell.length_a   1.000
_cell.length_b   1.000
_cell.length_c   1.000
_cell.angle_alpha   90.00
_cell.angle_beta   90.00
_cell.angle_gamma   90.00
#
_symmetry.space_group_name_H-M   'P 1'
#
loop_
_entity.id
_entity.type
_entity.pdbx_description
1 polymer ?
#
loop_
_entity_poly.entity_id
_entity_poly.type
_entity_poly.pdbx_seq_one_letter_code
_entity_poly.pdbx_strand_id
1 'polypeptide(L)'
;MGTTQLGQGKSQQEAEVEEEDGIIKYACLYNGVNGLYLHVFPEKERSVPSMVTQTKKLCVKPPTMLPGIGDAAWYCEVEGDFMSTMVYKRGHGQIRFAWVYLIGETRSDVYETMAKRLAERL
;
A
#
# COMPACT_ATOMS: atom_id res chain seq x y z
N MET A 1 17.82 6.14 -4.70
CA MET A 1 17.57 5.52 -3.38
C MET A 1 17.40 6.66 -2.39
N GLY A 2 16.16 7.04 -2.10
CA GLY A 2 15.87 8.03 -1.05
C GLY A 2 15.94 7.35 0.31
N THR A 3 16.64 7.95 1.26
CA THR A 3 16.68 7.48 2.66
C THR A 3 15.42 7.92 3.38
N THR A 4 14.57 6.96 3.77
CA THR A 4 13.41 7.19 4.64
C THR A 4 13.88 7.57 6.05
N GLN A 5 13.53 8.76 6.52
CA GLN A 5 13.71 9.16 7.91
C GLN A 5 12.43 8.88 8.68
N LEU A 6 12.42 7.78 9.43
CA LEU A 6 11.33 7.40 10.31
C LEU A 6 11.18 8.42 11.44
N GLY A 7 9.98 8.98 11.59
CA GLY A 7 9.61 9.88 12.67
C GLY A 7 9.73 9.18 14.03
N GLN A 8 10.71 9.58 14.84
CA GLN A 8 10.86 9.09 16.20
C GLN A 8 9.74 9.65 17.09
N GLY A 9 8.64 8.91 17.25
CA GLY A 9 7.53 9.31 18.10
C GLY A 9 6.51 8.18 18.31
N LYS A 10 6.13 7.96 19.56
CA LYS A 10 5.37 6.81 20.07
C LYS A 10 3.94 6.74 19.49
N SER A 11 3.47 5.51 19.21
CA SER A 11 2.05 5.08 19.12
C SER A 11 1.07 6.05 18.43
N GLN A 12 0.70 5.73 17.17
CA GLN A 12 0.08 6.63 16.16
C GLN A 12 1.06 7.69 15.66
N GLN A 13 1.95 7.28 14.74
CA GLN A 13 2.81 8.22 14.03
C GLN A 13 1.95 9.06 13.08
N GLU A 14 2.03 10.38 13.25
CA GLU A 14 1.49 11.38 12.32
C GLU A 14 1.91 11.05 10.88
N ALA A 15 1.11 11.48 9.90
CA ALA A 15 1.43 11.23 8.50
C ALA A 15 2.81 11.81 8.17
N GLU A 16 3.77 10.94 7.85
CA GLU A 16 5.07 11.35 7.33
C GLU A 16 4.87 11.92 5.93
N VAL A 17 5.42 13.11 5.70
CA VAL A 17 5.43 13.73 4.37
C VAL A 17 6.73 13.31 3.70
N GLU A 18 6.61 12.46 2.68
CA GLU A 18 7.72 12.06 1.83
C GLU A 18 7.64 12.81 0.51
N GLU A 19 8.76 13.39 0.07
CA GLU A 19 8.89 13.91 -1.29
C GLU A 19 9.64 12.89 -2.14
N GLU A 20 8.97 12.33 -3.14
CA GLU A 20 9.58 11.39 -4.10
C GLU A 20 9.43 11.98 -5.51
N ASP A 21 10.53 12.32 -6.17
CA ASP A 21 10.52 12.93 -7.51
C ASP A 21 9.69 14.22 -7.62
N GLY A 22 9.66 15.05 -6.56
CA GLY A 22 8.86 16.28 -6.50
C GLY A 22 7.38 16.06 -6.14
N ILE A 23 7.00 14.83 -5.79
CA ILE A 23 5.62 14.44 -5.45
C ILE A 23 5.48 14.35 -3.94
N ILE A 24 4.51 15.09 -3.40
CA ILE A 24 4.19 15.04 -1.98
C ILE A 24 3.33 13.81 -1.70
N LYS A 25 3.90 12.88 -0.94
CA LYS A 25 3.26 11.66 -0.45
C LYS A 25 3.03 11.79 1.06
N TYR A 26 1.82 11.50 1.50
CA TYR A 26 1.51 11.37 2.94
C TYR A 26 1.50 9.88 3.30
N ALA A 27 2.24 9.48 4.33
CA ALA A 27 2.39 8.10 4.75
C ALA A 27 2.04 7.92 6.23
N CYS A 28 1.12 7.01 6.55
CA CYS A 28 0.88 6.59 7.93
C CYS A 28 1.32 5.13 8.09
N LEU A 29 2.18 4.88 9.08
CA LEU A 29 2.65 3.54 9.42
C LEU A 29 2.00 3.07 10.73
N TYR A 30 1.35 1.91 10.68
CA TYR A 30 0.78 1.25 11.85
C TYR A 30 1.54 -0.04 12.11
N ASN A 31 2.00 -0.23 13.35
CA ASN A 31 2.73 -1.42 13.83
C ASN A 31 4.16 -1.61 13.26
N GLY A 32 4.84 -0.52 12.86
CA GLY A 32 6.24 -0.56 12.45
C GLY A 32 6.46 -1.19 11.07
N VAL A 33 7.61 -1.85 10.86
CA VAL A 33 8.08 -2.32 9.54
C VAL A 33 7.25 -3.49 8.97
N ASN A 34 6.52 -4.20 9.81
CA ASN A 34 5.73 -5.39 9.44
C ASN A 34 4.25 -5.16 9.74
N GLY A 35 3.69 -4.11 9.15
CA GLY A 35 2.38 -3.59 9.55
C GLY A 35 1.48 -3.12 8.41
N LEU A 36 0.65 -2.12 8.71
CA LEU A 36 -0.24 -1.46 7.75
C LEU A 36 0.35 -0.11 7.37
N TYR A 37 0.42 0.12 6.07
CA TYR A 37 0.87 1.35 5.45
C TYR A 37 -0.31 1.98 4.70
N LEU A 38 -0.55 3.24 4.99
CA LEU A 38 -1.49 4.06 4.24
C LEU A 38 -0.72 5.17 3.54
N HIS A 39 -0.90 5.27 2.24
CA HIS A 39 -0.28 6.31 1.42
C HIS A 39 -1.33 7.10 0.66
N VAL A 40 -1.15 8.43 0.61
CA VAL A 40 -2.00 9.33 -0.17
C VAL A 40 -1.13 10.13 -1.13
N PHE A 41 -1.50 10.12 -2.40
CA PHE A 41 -0.81 10.79 -3.51
C PHE A 41 -1.78 11.73 -4.23
N PRO A 42 -1.34 12.91 -4.70
CA PRO A 42 -2.15 13.75 -5.57
C PRO A 42 -2.32 13.10 -6.97
N GLU A 43 -3.54 13.14 -7.52
CA GLU A 43 -3.82 12.57 -8.86
C GLU A 43 -3.09 13.28 -10.01
N LYS A 44 -2.69 14.53 -9.82
CA LYS A 44 -2.05 15.34 -10.86
C LYS A 44 -0.65 14.86 -11.23
N GLU A 45 -0.04 14.06 -10.38
CA GLU A 45 1.39 13.75 -10.44
C GLU A 45 1.65 12.27 -10.77
N ARG A 46 0.69 11.36 -10.50
CA ARG A 46 0.75 9.93 -10.87
C ARG A 46 -0.62 9.40 -11.29
N SER A 47 -0.62 8.34 -12.09
CA SER A 47 -1.84 7.59 -12.42
C SER A 47 -1.87 6.22 -11.72
N VAL A 48 -3.07 5.75 -11.37
CA VAL A 48 -3.24 4.41 -10.75
C VAL A 48 -2.58 3.30 -11.58
N PRO A 49 -2.76 3.21 -12.91
CA PRO A 49 -2.12 2.15 -13.71
C PRO A 49 -0.59 2.17 -13.65
N SER A 50 0.03 3.35 -13.64
CA SER A 50 1.49 3.50 -13.51
C SER A 50 1.97 3.01 -12.14
N MET A 51 1.31 3.46 -11.07
CA MET A 51 1.64 3.05 -9.70
C MET A 51 1.45 1.55 -9.50
N VAL A 52 0.34 0.99 -9.99
CA VAL A 52 0.08 -0.46 -9.94
C VAL A 52 1.18 -1.24 -10.66
N THR A 53 1.58 -0.79 -11.84
CA THR A 53 2.65 -1.44 -12.61
C THR A 53 3.98 -1.41 -11.87
N GLN A 54 4.30 -0.30 -11.21
CA GLN A 54 5.54 -0.18 -10.42
C GLN A 54 5.49 -1.07 -9.17
N THR A 55 4.43 -0.99 -8.37
CA THR A 55 4.31 -1.73 -7.12
C THR A 55 4.26 -3.24 -7.34
N LYS A 56 3.68 -3.71 -8.45
CA LYS A 56 3.71 -5.15 -8.80
C LYS A 56 5.11 -5.71 -9.03
N LYS A 57 6.11 -4.88 -9.33
CA LYS A 57 7.51 -5.31 -9.48
C LYS A 57 8.13 -5.76 -8.14
N LEU A 58 7.50 -5.41 -7.02
CA LEU A 58 7.93 -5.84 -5.69
C LEU A 58 7.54 -7.30 -5.39
N CYS A 59 6.63 -7.87 -6.17
CA CYS A 59 6.19 -9.24 -5.97
C CYS A 59 7.25 -10.23 -6.50
N VAL A 60 7.60 -11.22 -5.68
CA VAL A 60 8.55 -12.29 -6.04
C VAL A 60 7.98 -13.17 -7.16
N LYS A 61 6.66 -13.37 -7.15
CA LYS A 61 5.89 -14.13 -8.15
C LYS A 61 4.78 -13.24 -8.72
N PRO A 62 4.19 -13.60 -9.88
CA PRO A 62 3.04 -12.88 -10.41
C PRO A 62 1.94 -12.72 -9.35
N PRO A 63 1.42 -11.51 -9.14
CA PRO A 63 0.43 -11.24 -8.10
C PRO A 63 -0.92 -11.89 -8.40
N THR A 64 -1.63 -12.30 -7.35
CA THR A 64 -3.02 -12.76 -7.49
C THR A 64 -3.96 -11.56 -7.43
N MET A 65 -4.64 -11.31 -8.55
CA MET A 65 -5.55 -10.18 -8.67
C MET A 65 -6.85 -10.40 -7.90
N LEU A 66 -7.37 -9.34 -7.30
CA LEU A 66 -8.65 -9.32 -6.59
C LEU A 66 -9.60 -8.33 -7.30
N PRO A 67 -10.31 -8.76 -8.36
CA PRO A 67 -11.15 -7.88 -9.15
C PRO A 67 -12.36 -7.37 -8.35
N GLY A 68 -12.81 -6.15 -8.66
CA GLY A 68 -13.99 -5.54 -8.02
C GLY A 68 -13.74 -4.90 -6.65
N ILE A 69 -12.48 -4.85 -6.18
CA ILE A 69 -12.09 -4.19 -4.94
C ILE A 69 -11.23 -2.97 -5.26
N GLY A 70 -11.74 -1.78 -4.93
CA GLY A 70 -11.08 -0.50 -5.27
C GLY A 70 -10.98 -0.28 -6.79
N ASP A 71 -10.02 0.56 -7.20
CA ASP A 71 -9.61 0.67 -8.61
C ASP A 71 -8.66 -0.47 -9.01
N ALA A 72 -7.85 -0.96 -8.07
CA ALA A 72 -7.01 -2.14 -8.24
C ALA A 72 -6.68 -2.76 -6.88
N ALA A 73 -6.77 -4.09 -6.79
CA ALA A 73 -6.35 -4.83 -5.61
C ALA A 73 -5.70 -6.16 -5.99
N TRP A 74 -4.72 -6.58 -5.19
CA TRP A 74 -4.06 -7.87 -5.33
C TRP A 74 -3.37 -8.26 -4.03
N TYR A 75 -2.93 -9.52 -3.97
CA TYR A 75 -1.97 -9.96 -2.97
C TYR A 75 -0.82 -10.71 -3.64
N CYS A 76 0.36 -10.66 -3.01
CA CYS A 76 1.54 -11.37 -3.46
C CYS A 76 2.56 -11.52 -2.33
N GLU A 77 3.48 -12.46 -2.51
CA GLU A 77 4.72 -12.55 -1.74
C GLU A 77 5.66 -11.42 -2.19
N VAL A 78 6.18 -10.63 -1.25
CA VAL A 78 7.26 -9.66 -1.47
C VAL A 78 8.55 -10.17 -0.80
N GLU A 79 9.70 -9.56 -1.12
CA GLU A 79 10.98 -9.97 -0.53
C GLU A 79 10.94 -10.07 1.01
N GLY A 80 11.59 -11.09 1.56
CA GLY A 80 11.60 -11.36 3.01
C GLY A 80 10.46 -12.23 3.50
N ASP A 81 9.84 -13.05 2.63
CA ASP A 81 8.76 -14.00 2.93
C ASP A 81 7.50 -13.36 3.53
N PHE A 82 7.26 -12.08 3.22
CA PHE A 82 6.05 -11.39 3.65
C PHE A 82 4.95 -11.49 2.60
N MET A 83 3.77 -11.87 3.03
CA MET A 83 2.57 -11.79 2.21
C MET A 83 1.98 -10.39 2.30
N SER A 84 1.85 -9.74 1.15
CA SER A 84 1.35 -8.38 1.04
C SER A 84 -0.03 -8.34 0.41
N THR A 85 -0.94 -7.56 0.98
CA THR A 85 -2.23 -7.19 0.35
C THR A 85 -2.22 -5.70 0.05
N MET A 86 -2.51 -5.35 -1.20
CA MET A 86 -2.39 -3.99 -1.74
C MET A 86 -3.71 -3.55 -2.37
N VAL A 87 -4.15 -2.33 -2.08
CA VAL A 87 -5.40 -1.76 -2.61
C VAL A 87 -5.18 -0.30 -3.01
N TYR A 88 -5.58 0.04 -4.22
CA TYR A 88 -5.62 1.40 -4.76
C TYR A 88 -7.07 1.85 -4.92
N LYS A 89 -7.34 3.10 -4.58
CA LYS A 89 -8.64 3.75 -4.76
C LYS A 89 -8.47 5.24 -4.98
N ARG A 90 -9.25 5.81 -5.91
CA ARG A 90 -9.35 7.25 -6.12
C ARG A 90 -10.48 7.85 -5.31
N GLY A 91 -10.25 9.06 -4.80
CA GLY A 91 -11.24 9.84 -4.08
C GLY A 91 -10.76 11.27 -3.83
N HIS A 92 -11.64 12.25 -3.97
CA HIS A 92 -11.36 13.67 -3.70
C HIS A 92 -10.11 14.24 -4.41
N GLY A 93 -9.84 13.82 -5.65
CA GLY A 93 -8.66 14.27 -6.42
C GLY A 93 -7.34 13.67 -5.92
N GLN A 94 -7.41 12.58 -5.15
CA GLN A 94 -6.26 11.88 -4.58
C GLN A 94 -6.31 10.40 -4.95
N ILE A 95 -5.13 9.81 -5.14
CA ILE A 95 -4.92 8.36 -5.18
C ILE A 95 -4.57 7.93 -3.77
N ARG A 96 -5.34 7.01 -3.22
CA ARG A 96 -5.11 6.41 -1.92
C ARG A 96 -4.67 4.96 -2.10
N PHE A 97 -3.63 4.58 -1.39
CA PHE A 97 -3.01 3.27 -1.46
C PHE A 97 -2.90 2.71 -0.04
N ALA A 98 -3.48 1.54 0.19
CA ALA A 98 -3.28 0.78 1.40
C ALA A 98 -2.44 -0.47 1.10
N TRP A 99 -1.49 -0.75 1.98
CA TRP A 99 -0.62 -1.91 1.91
C TRP A 99 -0.48 -2.54 3.29
N VAL A 100 -0.87 -3.81 3.41
CA VAL A 100 -0.70 -4.59 4.63
C VAL A 100 0.33 -5.68 4.39
N TYR A 101 1.27 -5.82 5.33
CA TYR A 101 2.17 -6.95 5.44
C TYR A 101 1.61 -7.99 6.42
N LEU A 102 1.74 -9.25 6.05
CA LEU A 102 1.47 -10.41 6.88
C LEU A 102 2.69 -11.32 6.90
N ILE A 103 2.99 -11.85 8.08
CA ILE A 103 4.05 -12.84 8.25
C ILE A 103 3.50 -14.19 7.78
N GLY A 104 4.14 -14.75 6.75
CA GLY A 104 3.82 -16.06 6.19
C GLY A 104 2.53 -16.12 5.37
N GLU A 105 2.32 -17.27 4.74
CA GLU A 105 1.11 -17.54 3.96
C GLU A 105 -0.10 -17.86 4.84
N THR A 106 -1.26 -17.39 4.40
CA THR A 106 -2.57 -17.75 4.95
C THR A 106 -3.55 -18.09 3.84
N ARG A 107 -4.78 -18.44 4.22
CA ARG A 107 -5.86 -18.79 3.29
C ARG A 107 -6.22 -17.60 2.38
N SER A 108 -6.58 -17.89 1.14
CA SER A 108 -6.88 -16.87 0.12
C SER A 108 -8.06 -15.96 0.47
N ASP A 109 -9.07 -16.46 1.19
CA ASP A 109 -10.23 -15.70 1.65
C ASP A 109 -9.87 -14.56 2.63
N VAL A 110 -8.77 -14.72 3.35
CA VAL A 110 -8.26 -13.70 4.28
C VAL A 110 -7.76 -12.48 3.52
N TYR A 111 -6.97 -12.68 2.45
CA TYR A 111 -6.47 -11.59 1.60
C TYR A 111 -7.61 -10.79 0.97
N GLU A 112 -8.61 -11.48 0.43
CA GLU A 112 -9.80 -10.83 -0.13
C GLU A 112 -10.55 -10.02 0.94
N THR A 113 -10.75 -10.60 2.12
CA THR A 113 -11.43 -9.92 3.24
C THR A 113 -10.66 -8.67 3.67
N MET A 114 -9.34 -8.75 3.82
CA MET A 114 -8.51 -7.59 4.15
C MET A 114 -8.61 -6.52 3.05
N ALA A 115 -8.48 -6.90 1.78
CA ALA A 115 -8.58 -5.96 0.67
C ALA A 115 -9.93 -5.21 0.68
N LYS A 116 -11.05 -5.91 0.92
CA LYS A 116 -12.37 -5.28 1.08
C LYS A 116 -12.38 -4.27 2.23
N ARG A 117 -11.87 -4.66 3.40
CA ARG A 117 -11.81 -3.78 4.58
C ARG A 117 -10.94 -2.54 4.36
N LEU A 118 -9.84 -2.68 3.63
CA LEU A 118 -9.01 -1.55 3.25
C LEU A 118 -9.76 -0.63 2.27
N ALA A 119 -10.35 -1.18 1.21
CA ALA A 119 -11.11 -0.42 0.21
C ALA A 119 -12.30 0.36 0.78
N GLU A 120 -12.96 -0.17 1.82
CA GLU A 120 -14.04 0.52 2.56
C GLU A 120 -13.56 1.78 3.28
N ARG A 121 -12.28 1.82 3.71
CA ARG A 121 -11.69 2.88 4.53
C ARG A 121 -10.86 3.88 3.74
N LEU A 122 -10.39 3.50 2.55
CA LEU A 122 -9.78 4.39 1.58
C LEU A 122 -10.82 5.34 0.97
#